data_AF-A0A2H3KNA1-F1
#
_entry.id   AF-A0A2H3KNA1-F1
#
_cell.length_a   1.000
_cell.length_b   1.000
_cell.length_c   1.000
_cell.angle_alpha   90.00
_cell.angle_beta   90.00
_cell.angle_gamma   90.00
#
_symmetry.space_group_name_H-M   'P 1'
#
loop_
_entity.id
_entity.type
_entity.pdbx_description
1 polymer ?
#
loop_
_entity_poly.entity_id
_entity_poly.type
_entity_poly.pdbx_seq_one_letter_code
_entity_poly.pdbx_strand_id
1 'polypeptide(L)'
;MPPFLPVEGYTSFLWVVLLDLIWRLTGVAPPESANLLSLSFSLLTLLLTALLLLRVTAEQLRPWRLLLLVLGLLIVLSNRTFLAWTSSGLETALFNFLVLLWVTVALWPATSKSTIRWAFALCFVAALSALTRPDGMLLAASSVVLVVLHMLTNGWAGGQRWNFVVGLIPLLIIPIHLLWRFATYGAWLPNTYFAKSATNIDRMESGPRYLLTFVMEYSLWIWFALAGLFLGITLIRRPWLRINVNGLTSIIVITTLIVHMSYYTFLIGGDHFEFRVYSQIIPLIAVSFIWMLGRISIPPALASAMLILFLVCSWPIQWIHWAASQQYTTREETGFLKVSVVDAVTDRYPGLPAWLMAYLQRYDDNQFWLIDHAIGMRHQEHKVLQRFLTANIPPRDTPPFATGEGHMVTVASSVGVLAWSLPWANVIDALGLNDYVIARNPDLNTSGFLAHERQPPPGYLACFAPELGDGTSRYAFIAAERIQICEQTYRANIGRVGMVK
;
A
#
# COMPACT_ATOMS: atom_id res chain seq x y z
N MET A 1 0.54 -33.05 9.02
CA MET A 1 1.26 -31.84 8.53
C MET A 1 0.75 -31.54 7.13
N PRO A 2 0.74 -30.28 6.68
CA PRO A 2 0.45 -29.97 5.28
C PRO A 2 1.39 -30.78 4.37
N PRO A 3 0.91 -31.31 3.23
CA PRO A 3 1.76 -32.13 2.35
C PRO A 3 2.81 -31.32 1.58
N PHE A 4 2.61 -30.00 1.47
CA PHE A 4 3.54 -29.04 0.88
C PHE A 4 4.52 -28.47 1.91
N LEU A 5 5.72 -28.11 1.47
CA LEU A 5 6.67 -27.35 2.28
C LEU A 5 6.17 -25.93 2.54
N PRO A 6 6.49 -25.33 3.71
CA PRO A 6 6.02 -23.99 4.04
C PRO A 6 6.60 -22.93 3.09
N VAL A 7 5.74 -21.99 2.67
CA VAL A 7 6.09 -20.85 1.81
C VAL A 7 5.45 -19.57 2.38
N GLU A 8 6.23 -18.49 2.44
CA GLU A 8 5.75 -17.19 2.94
C GLU A 8 4.92 -16.47 1.85
N GLY A 9 3.61 -16.71 1.85
CA GLY A 9 2.65 -16.14 0.91
C GLY A 9 2.10 -14.74 1.27
N TYR A 10 2.69 -14.06 2.26
CA TYR A 10 2.27 -12.73 2.70
C TYR A 10 3.45 -11.75 2.70
N THR A 11 3.13 -10.45 2.74
CA THR A 11 4.11 -9.35 2.95
C THR A 11 3.72 -8.46 4.13
N SER A 12 2.82 -8.95 4.99
CA SER A 12 2.20 -8.17 6.07
C SER A 12 2.17 -8.94 7.37
N PHE A 13 3.34 -9.39 7.83
CA PHE A 13 3.51 -10.25 9.00
C PHE A 13 2.76 -9.73 10.23
N LEU A 14 2.94 -8.45 10.59
CA LEU A 14 2.25 -7.88 11.75
C LEU A 14 0.73 -7.94 11.61
N TRP A 15 0.20 -7.68 10.42
CA TRP A 15 -1.24 -7.72 10.16
C TRP A 15 -1.80 -9.15 10.31
N VAL A 16 -1.12 -10.13 9.72
CA VAL A 16 -1.53 -11.55 9.81
C VAL A 16 -1.49 -12.04 11.26
N VAL A 17 -0.44 -11.71 12.02
CA VAL A 17 -0.34 -12.07 13.45
C VAL A 17 -1.43 -11.42 14.28
N LEU A 18 -1.78 -10.15 14.01
CA LEU A 18 -2.87 -9.47 14.71
C LEU A 18 -4.23 -10.15 14.43
N LEU A 19 -4.50 -10.52 13.18
CA LEU A 19 -5.73 -11.23 12.82
C LEU A 19 -5.80 -12.63 13.45
N ASP A 20 -4.71 -13.40 13.40
CA ASP A 20 -4.63 -14.72 14.02
C ASP A 20 -4.82 -14.63 15.55
N LEU A 21 -4.22 -13.64 16.20
CA LEU A 21 -4.38 -13.43 17.64
C LEU A 21 -5.83 -13.12 18.01
N ILE A 22 -6.49 -12.20 17.30
CA ILE A 22 -7.91 -11.89 17.54
C ILE A 22 -8.75 -13.13 17.33
N TRP A 23 -8.52 -13.87 16.24
CA TRP A 23 -9.28 -15.06 15.94
C TRP A 23 -9.15 -16.13 17.04
N ARG A 24 -7.93 -16.40 17.51
CA ARG A 24 -7.68 -17.37 18.60
C ARG A 24 -8.26 -16.94 19.94
N LEU A 25 -8.23 -15.65 20.27
CA LEU A 25 -8.69 -15.14 21.56
C LEU A 25 -10.20 -14.93 21.64
N THR A 26 -10.83 -14.56 20.51
CA THR A 26 -12.24 -14.13 20.48
C THR A 26 -13.16 -15.01 19.66
N GLY A 27 -12.60 -15.86 18.79
CA GLY A 27 -13.36 -16.62 17.79
C GLY A 27 -13.83 -15.81 16.59
N VAL A 28 -13.67 -14.47 16.59
CA VAL A 28 -14.07 -13.60 15.46
C VAL A 28 -13.18 -13.88 14.26
N ALA A 29 -13.80 -14.22 13.13
CA ALA A 29 -13.07 -14.60 11.93
C ALA A 29 -12.24 -13.44 11.34
N PRO A 30 -11.09 -13.72 10.69
CA PRO A 30 -10.25 -12.71 10.05
C PRO A 30 -10.98 -11.72 9.13
N PRO A 31 -11.92 -12.11 8.24
CA PRO A 31 -12.62 -11.14 7.39
C PRO A 31 -13.41 -10.07 8.17
N GLU A 32 -14.00 -10.45 9.30
CA GLU A 32 -14.77 -9.53 10.14
C GLU A 32 -13.86 -8.64 10.99
N SER A 33 -12.88 -9.25 11.66
CA SER A 33 -11.91 -8.52 12.50
C SER A 33 -11.03 -7.58 11.67
N ALA A 34 -10.67 -7.94 10.43
CA ALA A 34 -9.91 -7.10 9.52
C ALA A 34 -10.63 -5.78 9.19
N ASN A 35 -11.94 -5.82 8.95
CA ASN A 35 -12.73 -4.61 8.70
C ASN A 35 -12.76 -3.70 9.92
N LEU A 36 -12.98 -4.26 11.11
CA LEU A 36 -13.00 -3.48 12.36
C LEU A 36 -11.63 -2.86 12.67
N LEU A 37 -10.55 -3.62 12.51
CA LEU A 37 -9.19 -3.13 12.70
C LEU A 37 -8.84 -2.03 11.68
N SER A 38 -9.15 -2.23 10.41
CA SER A 38 -8.90 -1.25 9.34
C SER A 38 -9.60 0.08 9.64
N LEU A 39 -10.88 0.01 10.03
CA LEU A 39 -11.66 1.18 10.43
C LEU A 39 -11.04 1.85 11.67
N SER A 40 -10.64 1.07 12.67
CA SER A 40 -10.02 1.59 13.90
C SER A 40 -8.73 2.36 13.61
N PHE A 41 -7.81 1.80 12.80
CA PHE A 41 -6.58 2.49 12.42
C PHE A 41 -6.83 3.72 11.54
N SER A 42 -7.89 3.71 10.74
CA SER A 42 -8.29 4.87 9.96
C SER A 42 -8.88 6.00 10.82
N LEU A 43 -9.67 5.65 11.86
CA LEU A 43 -10.12 6.61 12.87
C LEU A 43 -8.93 7.19 13.65
N LEU A 44 -7.94 6.38 14.01
CA LEU A 44 -6.70 6.86 14.63
C LEU A 44 -5.89 7.76 13.68
N THR A 45 -5.86 7.46 12.38
CA THR A 45 -5.24 8.31 11.36
C THR A 45 -5.96 9.65 11.26
N LEU A 46 -7.29 9.67 11.25
CA LEU A 46 -8.09 10.91 11.24
C LEU A 46 -7.89 11.73 12.52
N LEU A 47 -7.88 11.09 13.69
CA LEU A 47 -7.59 11.74 14.96
C LEU A 47 -6.21 12.39 14.93
N LEU A 48 -5.18 11.64 14.52
CA LEU A 48 -3.82 12.17 14.42
C LEU A 48 -3.74 13.32 13.40
N THR A 49 -4.45 13.21 12.28
CA THR A 49 -4.57 14.29 11.29
C THR A 49 -5.17 15.55 11.91
N ALA A 50 -6.28 15.42 12.65
CA ALA A 50 -6.91 16.55 13.34
C ALA A 50 -5.95 17.22 14.33
N LEU A 51 -5.22 16.42 15.12
CA LEU A 51 -4.21 16.91 16.06
C LEU A 51 -3.07 17.64 15.32
N LEU A 52 -2.62 17.12 14.19
CA LEU A 52 -1.61 17.76 13.36
C LEU A 52 -2.09 19.07 12.74
N LEU A 53 -3.29 19.10 12.14
CA LEU A 53 -3.90 20.33 11.59
C LEU A 53 -3.99 21.41 12.66
N LEU A 54 -4.45 21.04 13.85
CA LEU A 54 -4.49 21.92 15.01
C LEU A 54 -3.08 22.40 15.38
N ARG A 55 -2.07 21.54 15.39
CA ARG A 55 -0.69 21.86 15.79
C ARG A 55 0.05 22.76 14.77
N VAL A 56 -0.16 22.54 13.47
CA VAL A 56 0.54 23.29 12.41
C VAL A 56 -0.10 24.64 12.08
N THR A 57 -1.32 24.89 12.55
CA THR A 57 -2.01 26.16 12.32
C THR A 57 -1.22 27.31 12.95
N ALA A 58 -0.72 28.22 12.11
CA ALA A 58 0.06 29.39 12.54
C ALA A 58 -0.79 30.38 13.36
N GLU A 59 -0.13 31.23 14.15
CA GLU A 59 -0.82 32.16 15.07
C GLU A 59 -1.76 33.13 14.34
N GLN A 60 -1.36 33.58 13.15
CA GLN A 60 -2.16 34.48 12.31
C GLN A 60 -3.45 33.82 11.82
N LEU A 61 -3.43 32.49 11.65
CA LEU A 61 -4.56 31.68 11.23
C LEU A 61 -5.42 31.18 12.41
N ARG A 62 -4.97 31.39 13.65
CA ARG A 62 -5.62 30.89 14.87
C ARG A 62 -7.09 31.30 15.01
N PRO A 63 -7.54 32.52 14.63
CA PRO A 63 -8.95 32.89 14.75
C PRO A 63 -9.88 32.04 13.86
N TRP A 64 -9.34 31.43 12.80
CA TRP A 64 -10.08 30.59 11.84
C TRP A 64 -9.72 29.11 11.97
N ARG A 65 -9.00 28.72 13.03
CA ARG A 65 -8.44 27.37 13.21
C ARG A 65 -9.49 26.26 13.13
N LEU A 66 -10.69 26.48 13.65
CA LEU A 66 -11.77 25.48 13.57
C LEU A 66 -12.25 25.29 12.13
N LEU A 67 -12.44 26.37 11.36
CA LEU A 67 -12.80 26.26 9.95
C LEU A 67 -11.71 25.55 9.16
N LEU A 68 -10.45 25.91 9.37
CA LEU A 68 -9.30 25.29 8.71
C LEU A 68 -9.17 23.81 9.05
N LEU A 69 -9.44 23.43 10.32
CA LEU A 69 -9.53 22.04 10.74
C LEU A 69 -10.65 21.30 9.97
N VAL A 70 -11.86 21.87 9.92
CA VAL A 70 -13.00 21.26 9.21
C VAL A 70 -12.70 21.10 7.72
N LEU A 71 -12.18 22.13 7.06
CA LEU A 71 -11.80 22.07 5.65
C LEU A 71 -10.69 21.02 5.41
N GLY A 72 -9.67 20.97 6.27
CA GLY A 72 -8.61 19.97 6.20
C GLY A 72 -9.12 18.54 6.36
N LEU A 73 -10.03 18.31 7.30
CA LEU A 73 -10.68 17.01 7.49
C LEU A 73 -11.62 16.67 6.33
N LEU A 74 -12.33 17.64 5.76
CA LEU A 74 -13.16 17.43 4.57
C LEU A 74 -12.32 17.00 3.37
N ILE A 75 -11.14 17.59 3.15
CA ILE A 75 -10.21 17.16 2.09
C ILE A 75 -9.88 15.67 2.24
N VAL A 76 -9.64 15.20 3.47
CA VAL A 76 -9.30 13.79 3.73
C VAL A 76 -10.53 12.88 3.62
N LEU A 77 -11.65 13.24 4.26
CA LEU A 77 -12.86 12.44 4.34
C LEU A 77 -13.65 12.36 3.03
N SER A 78 -13.44 13.29 2.10
CA SER A 78 -14.06 13.28 0.78
C SER A 78 -13.17 12.68 -0.31
N ASN A 79 -11.96 12.25 0.05
CA ASN A 79 -11.02 11.61 -0.86
C ASN A 79 -11.31 10.11 -0.96
N ARG A 80 -11.69 9.65 -2.14
CA ARG A 80 -12.06 8.25 -2.41
C ARG A 80 -10.91 7.27 -2.22
N THR A 81 -9.67 7.66 -2.50
CA THR A 81 -8.51 6.81 -2.17
C THR A 81 -8.43 6.61 -0.67
N PHE A 82 -8.52 7.68 0.13
CA PHE A 82 -8.51 7.53 1.59
C PHE A 82 -9.65 6.62 2.06
N LEU A 83 -10.89 6.88 1.59
CA LEU A 83 -12.07 6.09 1.94
C LEU A 83 -11.94 4.61 1.55
N ALA A 84 -11.48 4.30 0.34
CA ALA A 84 -11.31 2.92 -0.13
C ALA A 84 -10.38 2.11 0.80
N TRP A 85 -9.31 2.74 1.29
CA TRP A 85 -8.35 2.09 2.20
C TRP A 85 -8.74 2.17 3.67
N THR A 86 -9.81 2.89 4.04
CA THR A 86 -10.36 2.84 5.41
C THR A 86 -11.10 1.55 5.73
N SER A 87 -11.75 0.95 4.72
CA SER A 87 -12.61 -0.22 4.87
C SER A 87 -12.20 -1.39 3.98
N SER A 88 -10.93 -1.46 3.57
CA SER A 88 -10.45 -2.52 2.67
C SER A 88 -10.18 -3.86 3.38
N GLY A 89 -10.07 -3.86 4.72
CA GLY A 89 -9.65 -5.03 5.49
C GLY A 89 -8.16 -5.39 5.30
N LEU A 90 -7.36 -4.49 4.71
CA LEU A 90 -5.93 -4.71 4.47
C LEU A 90 -5.06 -4.00 5.52
N GLU A 91 -3.81 -4.44 5.59
CA GLU A 91 -2.75 -3.82 6.41
C GLU A 91 -2.49 -2.35 6.06
N THR A 92 -2.98 -1.88 4.91
CA THR A 92 -2.80 -0.51 4.43
C THR A 92 -3.30 0.52 5.44
N ALA A 93 -4.42 0.28 6.12
CA ALA A 93 -4.92 1.20 7.16
C ALA A 93 -3.96 1.32 8.35
N LEU A 94 -3.42 0.18 8.82
CA LEU A 94 -2.39 0.14 9.86
C LEU A 94 -1.11 0.86 9.39
N PHE A 95 -0.65 0.57 8.18
CA PHE A 95 0.54 1.21 7.62
C PHE A 95 0.39 2.73 7.50
N ASN A 96 -0.75 3.22 7.00
CA ASN A 96 -1.04 4.65 6.90
C ASN A 96 -0.98 5.35 8.25
N PHE A 97 -1.57 4.73 9.28
CA PHE A 97 -1.49 5.22 10.65
C PHE A 97 -0.04 5.28 11.15
N LEU A 98 0.73 4.20 10.97
CA LEU A 98 2.12 4.12 11.43
C LEU A 98 3.04 5.11 10.70
N VAL A 99 2.85 5.35 9.39
CA VAL A 99 3.60 6.37 8.64
C VAL A 99 3.29 7.76 9.20
N LEU A 100 2.01 8.10 9.41
CA LEU A 100 1.62 9.40 9.96
C LEU A 100 2.13 9.60 11.38
N LEU A 101 2.09 8.53 12.20
CA LEU A 101 2.65 8.52 13.55
C LEU A 101 4.17 8.71 13.53
N TRP A 102 4.87 8.02 12.62
CA TRP A 102 6.32 8.15 12.45
C TRP A 102 6.71 9.58 12.07
N VAL A 103 6.03 10.18 11.09
CA VAL A 103 6.23 11.58 10.69
C VAL A 103 6.02 12.52 11.89
N THR A 104 4.98 12.27 12.69
CA THR A 104 4.67 13.06 13.88
C THR A 104 5.78 12.96 14.93
N VAL A 105 6.22 11.75 15.25
CA VAL A 105 7.30 11.54 16.23
C VAL A 105 8.61 12.14 15.71
N ALA A 106 8.93 11.97 14.42
CA ALA A 106 10.14 12.48 13.81
C ALA A 106 10.23 14.01 13.83
N LEU A 107 9.15 14.71 13.47
CA LEU A 107 9.15 16.17 13.32
C LEU A 107 9.02 16.94 14.64
N TRP A 108 8.52 16.30 15.70
CA TRP A 108 8.35 16.95 17.00
C TRP A 108 9.05 16.17 18.12
N PRO A 109 10.41 16.17 18.14
CA PRO A 109 11.17 15.53 19.20
C PRO A 109 10.85 16.18 20.56
N ALA A 110 10.78 15.32 21.59
CA ALA A 110 10.65 15.78 22.96
C ALA A 110 11.93 16.49 23.44
N THR A 111 11.82 17.35 24.46
CA THR A 111 12.95 18.12 25.04
C THR A 111 14.09 17.21 25.54
N SER A 112 15.29 17.77 25.82
CA SER A 112 16.52 16.99 26.04
C SER A 112 16.47 15.93 27.15
N LYS A 113 15.57 16.04 28.13
CA LYS A 113 15.34 15.00 29.16
C LYS A 113 14.58 13.77 28.65
N SER A 114 14.02 13.82 27.44
CA SER A 114 13.13 12.80 26.87
C SER A 114 13.67 12.19 25.56
N THR A 115 14.95 12.40 25.23
CA THR A 115 15.57 11.89 23.99
C THR A 115 15.49 10.37 23.84
N ILE A 116 15.63 9.60 24.93
CA ILE A 116 15.48 8.13 24.91
C ILE A 116 14.07 7.74 24.48
N ARG A 117 13.05 8.34 25.10
CA ARG A 117 11.64 8.03 24.83
C ARG A 117 11.28 8.37 23.39
N TRP A 118 11.81 9.49 22.88
CA TRP A 118 11.65 9.88 21.50
C TRP A 118 12.30 8.88 20.54
N ALA A 119 13.58 8.54 20.75
CA ALA A 119 14.32 7.60 19.90
C ALA A 119 13.66 6.21 19.90
N PHE A 120 13.27 5.72 21.09
CA PHE A 120 12.54 4.47 21.25
C PHE A 120 11.21 4.50 20.50
N ALA A 121 10.38 5.54 20.69
CA ALA A 121 9.10 5.66 20.00
C ALA A 121 9.28 5.71 18.47
N LEU A 122 10.25 6.49 17.98
CA LEU A 122 10.56 6.60 16.56
C LEU A 122 10.95 5.25 15.96
N CYS A 123 11.89 4.55 16.62
CA CYS A 123 12.38 3.25 16.18
C CYS A 123 11.33 2.15 16.32
N PHE A 124 10.50 2.19 17.36
CA PHE A 124 9.42 1.22 17.57
C PHE A 124 8.34 1.35 16.50
N VAL A 125 7.88 2.58 16.22
CA VAL A 125 6.92 2.81 15.14
C VAL A 125 7.51 2.39 13.79
N ALA A 126 8.78 2.69 13.53
CA ALA A 126 9.44 2.27 12.29
C ALA A 126 9.59 0.74 12.17
N ALA A 127 9.89 0.05 13.27
CA ALA A 127 9.94 -1.41 13.30
C ALA A 127 8.55 -2.02 13.01
N LEU A 128 7.50 -1.52 13.65
CA LEU A 128 6.12 -1.95 13.36
C LEU A 128 5.73 -1.71 11.90
N SER A 129 6.12 -0.56 11.33
CA SER A 129 5.91 -0.29 9.90
C SER A 129 6.61 -1.32 9.02
N ALA A 130 7.87 -1.67 9.33
CA ALA A 130 8.64 -2.66 8.58
C ALA A 130 8.06 -4.08 8.66
N LEU A 131 7.42 -4.44 9.78
CA LEU A 131 6.71 -5.72 9.93
C LEU A 131 5.31 -5.70 9.28
N THR A 132 4.73 -4.51 9.08
CA THR A 132 3.44 -4.34 8.40
C THR A 132 3.60 -4.40 6.88
N ARG A 133 4.64 -3.75 6.34
CA ARG A 133 5.01 -3.76 4.92
C ARG A 133 6.53 -3.66 4.78
N PRO A 134 7.16 -4.33 3.79
CA PRO A 134 8.60 -4.24 3.55
C PRO A 134 9.10 -2.80 3.37
N ASP A 135 8.26 -1.94 2.81
CA ASP A 135 8.56 -0.52 2.56
C ASP A 135 8.85 0.27 3.86
N GLY A 136 8.34 -0.21 5.00
CA GLY A 136 8.64 0.34 6.31
C GLY A 136 10.10 0.21 6.73
N MET A 137 10.89 -0.65 6.05
CA MET A 137 12.35 -0.70 6.24
C MET A 137 13.02 0.64 5.94
N LEU A 138 12.47 1.44 5.02
CA LEU A 138 12.97 2.77 4.74
C LEU A 138 12.79 3.70 5.96
N LEU A 139 11.65 3.61 6.66
CA LEU A 139 11.43 4.36 7.90
C LEU A 139 12.40 3.92 8.99
N ALA A 140 12.73 2.63 9.08
CA ALA A 140 13.70 2.11 10.03
C ALA A 140 15.10 2.69 9.76
N ALA A 141 15.55 2.67 8.50
CA ALA A 141 16.82 3.28 8.09
C ALA A 141 16.87 4.78 8.40
N SER A 142 15.82 5.52 8.03
CA SER A 142 15.72 6.95 8.33
C SER A 142 15.67 7.24 9.83
N SER A 143 15.07 6.36 10.64
CA SER A 143 15.05 6.51 12.10
C SER A 143 16.45 6.42 12.69
N VAL A 144 17.29 5.49 12.22
CA VAL A 144 18.71 5.42 12.63
C VAL A 144 19.42 6.73 12.29
N VAL A 145 19.26 7.24 11.07
CA VAL A 145 19.89 8.49 10.63
C VAL A 145 19.42 9.66 11.49
N LEU A 146 18.12 9.77 11.77
CA LEU A 146 17.55 10.83 12.60
C LEU A 146 18.05 10.78 14.04
N VAL A 147 18.13 9.59 14.64
CA VAL A 147 18.66 9.41 15.99
C VAL A 147 20.14 9.77 16.03
N VAL A 148 20.95 9.29 15.08
CA VAL A 148 22.38 9.64 14.98
C VAL A 148 22.57 11.14 14.80
N LEU A 149 21.81 11.77 13.91
CA LEU A 149 21.84 13.21 13.71
C LEU A 149 21.55 13.97 15.01
N HIS A 150 20.46 13.60 15.69
CA HIS A 150 20.06 14.25 16.94
C HIS A 150 21.14 14.10 18.03
N MET A 151 21.81 12.95 18.09
CA MET A 151 22.94 12.75 19.01
C MET A 151 24.14 13.61 18.67
N LEU A 152 24.58 13.63 17.41
CA LEU A 152 25.74 14.40 16.98
C LEU A 152 25.57 15.89 17.29
N THR A 153 24.34 16.38 17.20
CA THR A 153 24.04 17.80 17.41
C THR A 153 23.88 18.21 18.88
N ASN A 154 23.51 17.28 19.77
CA ASN A 154 23.31 17.56 21.20
C ASN A 154 24.50 17.15 22.09
N GLY A 155 25.56 16.60 21.48
CA GLY A 155 26.84 16.33 22.14
C GLY A 155 26.90 15.02 22.93
N TRP A 156 28.12 14.53 23.15
CA TRP A 156 28.40 13.27 23.85
C TRP A 156 28.61 13.51 25.35
N ALA A 157 27.54 13.65 26.14
CA ALA A 157 27.67 13.47 27.58
C ALA A 157 27.75 11.98 27.92
N GLY A 158 28.55 11.58 28.92
CA GLY A 158 28.87 10.18 29.24
C GLY A 158 27.68 9.23 29.46
N GLY A 159 26.47 9.74 29.74
CA GLY A 159 25.23 8.95 29.82
C GLY A 159 24.41 8.83 28.53
N GLN A 160 24.71 9.63 27.49
CA GLN A 160 23.92 9.66 26.24
C GLN A 160 24.22 8.50 25.29
N ARG A 161 25.37 7.82 25.44
CA ARG A 161 25.70 6.63 24.63
C ARG A 161 24.75 5.46 24.91
N TRP A 162 24.36 5.26 26.17
CA TRP A 162 23.40 4.20 26.52
C TRP A 162 21.99 4.55 26.03
N ASN A 163 21.63 5.84 26.10
CA ASN A 163 20.36 6.36 25.59
C ASN A 163 20.15 6.05 24.10
N PHE A 164 21.21 6.10 23.31
CA PHE A 164 21.21 5.69 21.91
C PHE A 164 20.90 4.21 21.73
N VAL A 165 21.70 3.37 22.41
CA VAL A 165 21.56 1.91 22.32
C VAL A 165 20.14 1.51 22.70
N VAL A 166 19.64 2.03 23.84
CA VAL A 166 18.27 1.78 24.31
C VAL A 166 17.21 2.28 23.33
N GLY A 167 17.42 3.47 22.74
CA GLY A 167 16.52 4.02 21.73
C GLY A 167 16.43 3.17 20.46
N LEU A 168 17.50 2.47 20.08
CA LEU A 168 17.55 1.60 18.90
C LEU A 168 17.07 0.17 19.16
N ILE A 169 16.94 -0.28 20.42
CA ILE A 169 16.49 -1.64 20.77
C ILE A 169 15.25 -2.09 19.98
N PRO A 170 14.20 -1.27 19.78
CA PRO A 170 13.03 -1.69 19.01
C PRO A 170 13.34 -2.19 17.59
N LEU A 171 14.41 -1.70 16.95
CA LEU A 171 14.79 -2.14 15.61
C LEU A 171 15.27 -3.60 15.59
N LEU A 172 15.67 -4.19 16.73
CA LEU A 172 16.05 -5.60 16.82
C LEU A 172 14.90 -6.55 16.47
N ILE A 173 13.65 -6.10 16.54
CA ILE A 173 12.49 -6.88 16.10
C ILE A 173 12.62 -7.27 14.62
N ILE A 174 13.21 -6.41 13.78
CA ILE A 174 13.39 -6.67 12.35
C ILE A 174 14.32 -7.88 12.13
N PRO A 175 15.60 -7.90 12.54
CA PRO A 175 16.46 -9.06 12.34
C PRO A 175 15.95 -10.31 13.05
N ILE A 176 15.30 -10.20 14.22
CA ILE A 176 14.65 -11.33 14.88
C ILE A 176 13.58 -11.96 13.97
N HIS A 177 12.72 -11.12 13.37
CA HIS A 177 11.74 -11.58 12.39
C HIS A 177 12.41 -12.22 11.16
N LEU A 178 13.50 -11.64 10.63
CA LEU A 178 14.21 -12.21 9.48
C LEU A 178 14.83 -13.58 9.81
N LEU A 179 15.39 -13.76 11.01
CA LEU A 179 15.94 -15.03 11.49
C LEU A 179 14.84 -16.08 11.64
N TRP A 180 13.72 -15.72 12.26
CA TRP A 180 12.55 -16.59 12.36
C TRP A 180 12.03 -17.01 10.98
N ARG A 181 11.91 -16.05 10.06
CA ARG A 181 11.48 -16.30 8.68
C ARG A 181 12.43 -17.25 7.97
N PHE A 182 13.75 -17.04 8.10
CA PHE A 182 14.75 -17.93 7.50
C PHE A 182 14.63 -19.35 8.07
N ALA A 183 14.50 -19.49 9.39
CA ALA A 183 14.32 -20.79 10.04
C ALA A 183 13.01 -21.49 9.62
N THR A 184 11.95 -20.73 9.33
CA THR A 184 10.62 -21.27 8.99
C THR A 184 10.48 -21.61 7.51
N TYR A 185 10.95 -20.74 6.62
CA TYR A 185 10.71 -20.83 5.17
C TYR A 185 11.98 -21.13 4.35
N GLY A 186 13.16 -21.10 4.97
CA GLY A 186 14.44 -21.29 4.28
C GLY A 186 14.86 -20.10 3.40
N ALA A 187 14.26 -18.92 3.55
CA ALA A 187 14.52 -17.76 2.70
C ALA A 187 14.62 -16.42 3.47
N TRP A 188 15.50 -15.53 2.98
CA TRP A 188 15.68 -14.16 3.47
C TRP A 188 14.79 -13.12 2.77
N LEU A 189 13.96 -13.52 1.82
CA LEU A 189 12.99 -12.64 1.17
C LEU A 189 11.68 -13.39 1.06
N PRO A 190 10.54 -12.71 1.18
CA PRO A 190 9.24 -13.35 1.08
C PRO A 190 9.04 -13.94 -0.32
N ASN A 191 8.21 -14.99 -0.44
CA ASN A 191 8.00 -15.64 -1.73
C ASN A 191 7.40 -14.69 -2.77
N THR A 192 6.53 -13.81 -2.30
CA THR A 192 5.91 -12.72 -3.06
C THR A 192 6.91 -11.75 -3.71
N TYR A 193 8.13 -11.60 -3.16
CA TYR A 193 9.19 -10.82 -3.82
C TYR A 193 9.56 -11.48 -5.15
N PHE A 194 9.84 -12.78 -5.13
CA PHE A 194 10.20 -13.54 -6.34
C PHE A 194 9.02 -13.63 -7.31
N ALA A 195 7.80 -13.75 -6.80
CA ALA A 195 6.59 -13.78 -7.61
C ALA A 195 6.36 -12.49 -8.42
N LYS A 196 6.87 -11.35 -7.96
CA LYS A 196 6.61 -10.02 -8.55
C LYS A 196 7.84 -9.35 -9.20
N SER A 197 9.02 -9.97 -9.14
CA SER A 197 10.30 -9.33 -9.48
C SER A 197 10.66 -9.30 -10.98
N ALA A 198 9.75 -9.62 -11.89
CA ALA A 198 10.02 -9.73 -13.32
C ALA A 198 10.09 -8.35 -14.03
N THR A 199 11.27 -7.89 -14.38
CA THR A 199 11.54 -6.61 -15.05
C THR A 199 10.90 -6.49 -16.43
N ASN A 200 9.77 -5.76 -16.55
CA ASN A 200 9.22 -5.34 -17.85
C ASN A 200 9.56 -3.88 -18.14
N ILE A 201 9.82 -3.58 -19.43
CA ILE A 201 10.21 -2.26 -19.95
C ILE A 201 9.03 -1.25 -19.88
N ASP A 202 7.78 -1.72 -19.89
CA ASP A 202 6.55 -0.90 -19.80
C ASP A 202 6.38 -0.19 -18.43
N ARG A 203 7.24 -0.50 -17.45
CA ARG A 203 7.29 0.14 -16.12
C ARG A 203 7.67 1.62 -16.17
N MET A 204 8.46 2.03 -17.16
CA MET A 204 8.92 3.42 -17.28
C MET A 204 7.79 4.38 -17.67
N GLU A 205 6.79 3.91 -18.42
CA GLU A 205 5.65 4.73 -18.85
C GLU A 205 4.49 4.69 -17.85
N SER A 206 4.25 3.53 -17.23
CA SER A 206 3.17 3.35 -16.24
C SER A 206 3.32 4.25 -15.02
N GLY A 207 4.53 4.41 -14.49
CA GLY A 207 4.79 5.26 -13.32
C GLY A 207 4.35 6.71 -13.48
N PRO A 208 4.87 7.44 -14.49
CA PRO A 208 4.44 8.81 -14.79
C PRO A 208 2.94 8.92 -15.06
N ARG A 209 2.34 7.97 -15.77
CA ARG A 209 0.88 7.94 -16.02
C ARG A 209 0.11 7.78 -14.72
N TYR A 210 0.54 6.86 -13.85
CA TYR A 210 -0.06 6.60 -12.55
C TYR A 210 -0.02 7.83 -11.63
N LEU A 211 1.13 8.50 -11.55
CA LEU A 211 1.26 9.77 -10.82
C LEU A 211 0.41 10.88 -11.44
N LEU A 212 0.43 11.03 -12.78
CA LEU A 212 -0.35 12.05 -13.46
C LEU A 212 -1.85 11.87 -13.22
N THR A 213 -2.37 10.65 -13.34
CA THR A 213 -3.78 10.34 -13.06
C THR A 213 -4.14 10.69 -11.62
N PHE A 214 -3.28 10.38 -10.63
CA PHE A 214 -3.50 10.78 -9.24
C PHE A 214 -3.51 12.31 -9.04
N VAL A 215 -2.55 13.01 -9.66
CA VAL A 215 -2.47 14.48 -9.59
C VAL A 215 -3.68 15.13 -10.22
N MET A 216 -4.17 14.59 -11.33
CA MET A 216 -5.35 15.10 -12.03
C MET A 216 -6.63 14.81 -11.25
N GLU A 217 -6.82 13.59 -10.77
CA GLU A 217 -8.02 13.16 -10.06
C GLU A 217 -8.27 13.97 -8.79
N TYR A 218 -7.21 14.32 -8.06
CA TYR A 218 -7.30 15.07 -6.80
C TYR A 218 -6.87 16.53 -6.93
N SER A 219 -6.69 17.04 -8.16
CA SER A 219 -6.26 18.42 -8.45
C SER A 219 -5.03 18.87 -7.67
N LEU A 220 -4.05 17.97 -7.49
CA LEU A 220 -2.85 18.22 -6.68
C LEU A 220 -1.91 19.24 -7.30
N TRP A 221 -2.12 19.64 -8.55
CA TRP A 221 -1.43 20.78 -9.16
C TRP A 221 -1.66 22.08 -8.38
N ILE A 222 -2.79 22.24 -7.67
CA ILE A 222 -3.02 23.37 -6.73
C ILE A 222 -2.05 23.27 -5.54
N TRP A 223 -1.91 22.08 -4.97
CA TRP A 223 -0.95 21.83 -3.89
C TRP A 223 0.50 22.06 -4.35
N PHE A 224 0.87 21.59 -5.55
CA PHE A 224 2.20 21.82 -6.12
C PHE A 224 2.47 23.29 -6.40
N ALA A 225 1.48 24.05 -6.89
CA ALA A 225 1.60 25.49 -7.08
C ALA A 225 1.85 26.21 -5.76
N LEU A 226 1.14 25.84 -4.69
CA LEU A 226 1.38 26.36 -3.35
C LEU A 226 2.77 25.98 -2.83
N ALA A 227 3.20 24.73 -3.04
CA ALA A 227 4.53 24.25 -2.65
C ALA A 227 5.65 25.00 -3.39
N GLY A 228 5.48 25.25 -4.69
CA GLY A 228 6.40 26.05 -5.50
C GLY A 228 6.48 27.50 -5.02
N LEU A 229 5.34 28.14 -4.73
CA LEU A 229 5.28 29.48 -4.15
C LEU A 229 5.98 29.54 -2.79
N PHE A 230 5.69 28.58 -1.91
CA PHE A 230 6.33 28.46 -0.60
C PHE A 230 7.85 28.32 -0.72
N LEU A 231 8.33 27.44 -1.62
CA LEU A 231 9.75 27.23 -1.85
C LEU A 231 10.41 28.50 -2.40
N GLY A 232 9.82 29.15 -3.41
CA GLY A 232 10.32 30.39 -3.99
C GLY A 232 10.45 31.51 -2.96
N ILE A 233 9.42 31.75 -2.15
CA ILE A 233 9.46 32.74 -1.06
C ILE A 233 10.54 32.39 -0.03
N THR A 234 10.68 31.10 0.32
CA THR A 234 11.68 30.64 1.29
C THR A 234 13.10 30.89 0.79
N LEU A 235 13.37 30.60 -0.48
CA LEU A 235 14.67 30.82 -1.11
C LEU A 235 15.03 32.31 -1.21
N ILE A 236 14.06 33.17 -1.55
CA ILE A 236 14.27 34.64 -1.59
C ILE A 236 14.55 35.21 -0.20
N ARG A 237 13.80 34.77 0.82
CA ARG A 237 13.95 35.29 2.20
C ARG A 237 15.19 34.74 2.91
N ARG A 238 15.70 33.58 2.50
CA ARG A 238 16.87 32.92 3.11
C ARG A 238 17.78 32.30 2.04
N PRO A 239 18.48 33.12 1.24
CA PRO A 239 19.32 32.64 0.14
C PRO A 239 20.52 31.81 0.62
N TRP A 240 20.92 31.95 1.89
CA TRP A 240 21.97 31.15 2.53
C TRP A 240 21.33 30.27 3.60
N LEU A 241 20.94 29.06 3.21
CA LEU A 241 20.32 28.07 4.11
C LEU A 241 21.35 27.58 5.15
N ARG A 242 21.50 28.30 6.28
CA ARG A 242 21.98 27.69 7.52
C ARG A 242 20.89 26.76 8.05
N ILE A 243 20.90 25.51 7.57
CA ILE A 243 19.96 24.46 7.98
C ILE A 243 20.31 24.05 9.41
N ASN A 244 19.44 24.36 10.36
CA ASN A 244 19.56 23.81 11.70
C ASN A 244 19.08 22.36 11.74
N VAL A 245 19.30 21.68 12.86
CA VAL A 245 18.95 20.25 13.04
C VAL A 245 17.50 19.96 12.70
N ASN A 246 16.57 20.83 13.11
CA ASN A 246 15.14 20.66 12.84
C ASN A 246 14.82 20.77 11.33
N GLY A 247 15.52 21.64 10.61
CA GLY A 247 15.44 21.75 9.16
C GLY A 247 15.96 20.47 8.48
N LEU A 248 17.08 19.93 8.94
CA LEU A 248 17.64 18.69 8.40
C LEU A 248 16.74 17.47 8.69
N THR A 249 16.18 17.38 9.90
CA THR A 249 15.16 16.38 10.25
C THR A 249 13.97 16.45 9.29
N SER A 250 13.48 17.67 9.01
CA SER A 250 12.36 17.85 8.08
C SER A 250 12.71 17.39 6.67
N ILE A 251 13.92 17.70 6.20
CA ILE A 251 14.42 17.24 4.89
C ILE A 251 14.49 15.71 4.87
N ILE A 252 15.07 15.06 5.87
CA ILE A 252 15.17 13.59 5.94
C ILE A 252 13.78 12.96 5.90
N VAL A 253 12.82 13.47 6.67
CA VAL A 253 11.44 12.97 6.67
C VAL A 253 10.78 13.14 5.30
N ILE A 254 10.87 14.33 4.69
CA ILE A 254 10.29 14.61 3.38
C ILE A 254 10.94 13.74 2.30
N THR A 255 12.27 13.66 2.28
CA THR A 255 13.02 12.80 1.34
C THR A 255 12.66 11.33 1.53
N THR A 256 12.48 10.87 2.77
CA THR A 256 12.02 9.49 3.05
C THR A 256 10.68 9.21 2.39
N LEU A 257 9.71 10.12 2.54
CA LEU A 257 8.40 9.98 1.92
C LEU A 257 8.48 10.05 0.38
N ILE A 258 9.27 10.96 -0.16
CA ILE A 258 9.48 11.07 -1.62
C ILE A 258 10.11 9.79 -2.17
N VAL A 259 11.18 9.28 -1.56
CA VAL A 259 11.86 8.05 -1.99
C VAL A 259 10.91 6.86 -1.94
N HIS A 260 10.14 6.71 -0.87
CA HIS A 260 9.11 5.67 -0.75
C HIS A 260 8.13 5.71 -1.93
N MET A 261 7.61 6.89 -2.23
CA MET A 261 6.62 7.10 -3.28
C MET A 261 7.24 6.88 -4.66
N SER A 262 8.37 7.52 -4.94
CA SER A 262 9.10 7.40 -6.20
C SER A 262 9.54 5.97 -6.50
N TYR A 263 9.86 5.17 -5.47
CA TYR A 263 10.18 3.76 -5.67
C TYR A 263 9.00 3.00 -6.30
N TYR A 264 7.81 3.10 -5.71
CA TYR A 264 6.62 2.45 -6.26
C TYR A 264 6.20 3.05 -7.60
N THR A 265 6.20 4.37 -7.71
CA THR A 265 5.80 5.04 -8.94
C THR A 265 6.73 4.68 -10.09
N PHE A 266 8.04 4.86 -9.94
CA PHE A 266 8.97 4.83 -11.07
C PHE A 266 9.77 3.54 -11.21
N LEU A 267 10.00 2.78 -10.14
CA LEU A 267 10.67 1.47 -10.25
C LEU A 267 9.67 0.32 -10.41
N ILE A 268 8.54 0.38 -9.70
CA ILE A 268 7.50 -0.66 -9.81
C ILE A 268 6.52 -0.37 -10.96
N GLY A 269 6.19 0.90 -11.21
CA GLY A 269 5.26 1.32 -12.26
C GLY A 269 3.85 1.62 -11.77
N GLY A 270 3.62 1.59 -10.45
CA GLY A 270 2.31 1.76 -9.82
C GLY A 270 1.90 0.60 -8.94
N ASP A 271 0.60 0.43 -8.73
CA ASP A 271 0.01 -0.68 -7.98
C ASP A 271 -1.19 -1.23 -8.75
N HIS A 272 -1.45 -2.53 -8.61
CA HIS A 272 -2.63 -3.16 -9.19
C HIS A 272 -3.91 -2.51 -8.67
N PHE A 273 -3.96 -2.17 -7.38
CA PHE A 273 -5.11 -1.52 -6.77
C PHE A 273 -4.99 0.00 -6.87
N GLU A 274 -6.04 0.67 -7.37
CA GLU A 274 -6.23 2.13 -7.49
C GLU A 274 -5.01 2.99 -7.08
N PHE A 275 -5.07 3.79 -6.01
CA PHE A 275 -3.94 4.63 -5.55
C PHE A 275 -3.42 4.20 -4.17
N ARG A 276 -3.35 2.89 -3.91
CA ARG A 276 -2.97 2.35 -2.58
C ARG A 276 -1.66 2.92 -2.06
N VAL A 277 -0.67 3.01 -2.94
CA VAL A 277 0.68 3.53 -2.66
C VAL A 277 0.65 4.97 -2.19
N TYR A 278 -0.38 5.74 -2.51
CA TYR A 278 -0.50 7.16 -2.20
C TYR A 278 -1.46 7.42 -1.01
N SER A 279 -2.05 6.38 -0.43
CA SER A 279 -3.08 6.56 0.59
C SER A 279 -2.58 7.24 1.87
N GLN A 280 -1.34 6.96 2.29
CA GLN A 280 -0.70 7.57 3.47
C GLN A 280 -0.39 9.07 3.28
N ILE A 281 -0.27 9.57 2.05
CA ILE A 281 0.07 10.99 1.82
C ILE A 281 -1.14 11.90 1.83
N ILE A 282 -2.38 11.38 1.75
CA ILE A 282 -3.59 12.21 1.72
C ILE A 282 -3.73 13.07 2.99
N PRO A 283 -3.59 12.52 4.22
CA PRO A 283 -3.51 13.35 5.43
C PRO A 283 -2.37 14.38 5.38
N LEU A 284 -1.21 14.00 4.87
CA LEU A 284 -0.03 14.85 4.82
C LEU A 284 -0.20 16.00 3.81
N ILE A 285 -0.93 15.80 2.72
CA ILE A 285 -1.31 16.85 1.77
C ILE A 285 -2.14 17.92 2.50
N ALA A 286 -3.19 17.52 3.23
CA ALA A 286 -4.03 18.46 3.98
C ALA A 286 -3.24 19.22 5.05
N VAL A 287 -2.42 18.51 5.84
CA VAL A 287 -1.57 19.11 6.90
C VAL A 287 -0.54 20.07 6.30
N SER A 288 0.16 19.67 5.25
CA SER A 288 1.18 20.50 4.61
C SER A 288 0.58 21.71 3.89
N PHE A 289 -0.61 21.60 3.31
CA PHE A 289 -1.30 22.74 2.69
C PHE A 289 -1.50 23.87 3.72
N ILE A 290 -2.10 23.57 4.87
CA ILE A 290 -2.35 24.56 5.94
C ILE A 290 -1.04 25.09 6.51
N TRP A 291 -0.06 24.20 6.71
CA TRP A 291 1.26 24.59 7.19
C TRP A 291 1.93 25.59 6.24
N MET A 292 1.91 25.34 4.92
CA MET A 292 2.49 26.23 3.91
C MET A 292 1.81 27.60 3.88
N LEU A 293 0.47 27.65 3.96
CA LEU A 293 -0.30 28.90 4.04
C LEU A 293 0.14 29.76 5.24
N GLY A 294 0.35 29.12 6.40
CA GLY A 294 0.85 29.78 7.59
C GLY A 294 2.29 30.28 7.44
N ARG A 295 3.16 29.54 6.73
CA ARG A 295 4.58 29.90 6.53
C ARG A 295 4.79 31.06 5.57
N ILE A 296 3.93 31.21 4.57
CA ILE A 296 3.97 32.36 3.65
C ILE A 296 3.11 33.54 4.14
N SER A 297 2.53 33.44 5.35
CA SER A 297 1.75 34.48 6.03
C SER A 297 0.49 34.92 5.27
N ILE A 298 -0.25 33.98 4.65
CA ILE A 298 -1.53 34.27 4.00
C ILE A 298 -2.58 34.70 5.05
N PRO A 299 -3.38 35.75 4.78
CA PRO A 299 -4.46 36.15 5.68
C PRO A 299 -5.57 35.06 5.76
N PRO A 300 -6.27 34.92 6.91
CA PRO A 300 -7.19 33.80 7.13
C PRO A 300 -8.31 33.62 6.09
N ALA A 301 -8.85 34.73 5.58
CA ALA A 301 -9.91 34.69 4.55
C ALA A 301 -9.39 34.08 3.24
N LEU A 302 -8.22 34.51 2.76
CA LEU A 302 -7.59 33.97 1.55
C LEU A 302 -7.15 32.51 1.77
N ALA A 303 -6.61 32.18 2.94
CA ALA A 303 -6.25 30.80 3.29
C ALA A 303 -7.47 29.86 3.20
N SER A 304 -8.61 30.30 3.72
CA SER A 304 -9.87 29.55 3.65
C SER A 304 -10.38 29.44 2.22
N ALA A 305 -10.33 30.52 1.44
CA ALA A 305 -10.71 30.50 0.02
C ALA A 305 -9.85 29.54 -0.81
N MET A 306 -8.53 29.50 -0.57
CA MET A 306 -7.61 28.58 -1.25
C MET A 306 -7.88 27.11 -0.89
N LEU A 307 -8.18 26.82 0.38
CA LEU A 307 -8.58 25.46 0.80
C LEU A 307 -9.92 25.04 0.21
N ILE A 308 -10.91 25.95 0.15
CA ILE A 308 -12.21 25.69 -0.47
C ILE A 308 -12.02 25.44 -1.97
N LEU A 309 -11.20 26.25 -2.65
CA LEU A 309 -10.87 26.05 -4.06
C LEU A 309 -10.23 24.67 -4.27
N PHE A 310 -9.23 24.32 -3.46
CA PHE A 310 -8.59 23.00 -3.54
C PHE A 310 -9.58 21.86 -3.32
N LEU A 311 -10.43 21.97 -2.28
CA LEU A 311 -11.46 20.99 -1.98
C LEU A 311 -12.43 20.81 -3.16
N VAL A 312 -13.01 21.90 -3.66
CA VAL A 312 -13.99 21.87 -4.77
C VAL A 312 -13.37 21.34 -6.06
N CYS A 313 -12.13 21.71 -6.37
CA CYS A 313 -11.42 21.18 -7.54
C CYS A 313 -11.03 19.71 -7.40
N SER A 314 -10.87 19.19 -6.18
CA SER A 314 -10.47 17.79 -5.94
C SER A 314 -11.63 16.79 -6.05
N TRP A 315 -12.88 17.23 -6.05
CA TRP A 315 -14.06 16.35 -6.04
C TRP A 315 -14.50 15.76 -7.39
N PRO A 316 -14.53 16.51 -8.51
CA PRO A 316 -15.29 16.10 -9.68
C PRO A 316 -14.93 14.71 -10.21
N ILE A 317 -13.66 14.48 -10.57
CA ILE A 317 -13.24 13.26 -11.27
C ILE A 317 -13.58 12.00 -10.46
N GLN A 318 -13.11 11.93 -9.21
CA GLN A 318 -13.30 10.75 -8.36
C GLN A 318 -14.78 10.42 -8.11
N TRP A 319 -15.64 11.42 -7.89
CA TRP A 319 -17.05 11.22 -7.57
C TRP A 319 -17.90 10.98 -8.83
N ILE A 320 -17.57 11.61 -9.95
CA ILE A 320 -18.20 11.33 -11.25
C ILE A 320 -17.85 9.91 -11.70
N HIS A 321 -16.58 9.53 -11.62
CA HIS A 321 -16.15 8.17 -11.94
C HIS A 321 -16.91 7.14 -11.10
N TRP A 322 -17.06 7.37 -9.79
CA TRP A 322 -17.88 6.50 -8.95
C TRP A 322 -19.35 6.47 -9.38
N ALA A 323 -19.95 7.64 -9.61
CA ALA A 323 -21.35 7.73 -10.00
C ALA A 323 -21.63 6.96 -11.29
N ALA A 324 -20.69 7.01 -12.25
CA ALA A 324 -20.78 6.31 -13.52
C ALA A 324 -20.42 4.81 -13.45
N SER A 325 -19.68 4.36 -12.43
CA SER A 325 -19.24 2.96 -12.30
C SER A 325 -20.08 2.12 -11.34
N GLN A 326 -20.74 2.71 -10.34
CA GLN A 326 -21.40 1.96 -9.27
C GLN A 326 -22.56 1.04 -9.72
N GLN A 327 -23.13 1.32 -10.90
CA GLN A 327 -24.26 0.59 -11.48
C GLN A 327 -23.88 -0.79 -12.04
N TYR A 328 -22.62 -0.98 -12.44
CA TYR A 328 -22.14 -2.24 -12.97
C TYR A 328 -21.92 -3.23 -11.83
N THR A 329 -22.61 -4.38 -11.87
CA THR A 329 -22.66 -5.31 -10.73
C THR A 329 -22.30 -6.74 -11.09
N THR A 330 -22.09 -7.03 -12.38
CA THR A 330 -21.70 -8.36 -12.87
C THR A 330 -20.21 -8.44 -13.21
N ARG A 331 -19.66 -9.66 -13.24
CA ARG A 331 -18.24 -9.85 -13.55
C ARG A 331 -17.90 -9.56 -15.00
N GLU A 332 -18.83 -9.81 -15.91
CA GLU A 332 -18.70 -9.50 -17.34
C GLU A 332 -18.54 -7.99 -17.57
N GLU A 333 -19.35 -7.16 -16.90
CA GLU A 333 -19.27 -5.71 -17.02
C GLU A 333 -18.02 -5.12 -16.34
N THR A 334 -17.60 -5.72 -15.22
CA THR A 334 -16.57 -5.12 -14.35
C THR A 334 -15.17 -5.69 -14.57
N GLY A 335 -15.01 -6.59 -15.55
CA GLY A 335 -13.74 -7.08 -16.10
C GLY A 335 -12.90 -5.93 -16.65
N PHE A 336 -11.83 -5.53 -15.96
CA PHE A 336 -10.99 -4.41 -16.45
C PHE A 336 -11.83 -3.16 -16.73
N LEU A 337 -12.67 -2.77 -15.75
CA LEU A 337 -13.72 -1.77 -15.94
C LEU A 337 -13.12 -0.40 -16.29
N LYS A 338 -13.41 0.08 -17.50
CA LYS A 338 -13.10 1.43 -17.97
C LYS A 338 -14.38 2.26 -18.06
N VAL A 339 -14.41 3.42 -17.41
CA VAL A 339 -15.55 4.34 -17.44
C VAL A 339 -15.02 5.74 -17.74
N SER A 340 -15.51 6.35 -18.82
CA SER A 340 -15.10 7.69 -19.22
C SER A 340 -15.77 8.74 -18.33
N VAL A 341 -14.94 9.57 -17.70
CA VAL A 341 -15.41 10.76 -16.98
C VAL A 341 -15.83 11.84 -17.97
N VAL A 342 -15.15 11.97 -19.10
CA VAL A 342 -15.49 12.99 -20.11
C VAL A 342 -16.87 12.73 -20.73
N ASP A 343 -17.21 11.49 -21.05
CA ASP A 343 -18.51 11.12 -21.62
C ASP A 343 -19.61 11.33 -20.57
N ALA A 344 -19.40 10.83 -19.34
CA ALA A 344 -20.35 10.98 -18.23
C ALA A 344 -20.67 12.45 -17.92
N VAL A 345 -19.71 13.35 -18.11
CA VAL A 345 -19.91 14.79 -17.95
C VAL A 345 -20.61 15.40 -19.17
N THR A 346 -20.22 15.04 -20.39
CA THR A 346 -20.78 15.58 -21.63
C THR A 346 -22.27 15.29 -21.73
N ASP A 347 -22.68 14.06 -21.41
CA ASP A 347 -24.07 13.62 -21.45
C ASP A 347 -24.97 14.43 -20.51
N ARG A 348 -24.43 14.86 -19.36
CA ARG A 348 -25.19 15.54 -18.31
C ARG A 348 -25.10 17.07 -18.38
N TYR A 349 -23.98 17.60 -18.87
CA TYR A 349 -23.68 19.03 -18.90
C TYR A 349 -23.08 19.43 -20.25
N PRO A 350 -23.90 19.50 -21.31
CA PRO A 350 -23.41 19.93 -22.62
C PRO A 350 -22.91 21.38 -22.58
N GLY A 351 -21.84 21.67 -23.32
CA GLY A 351 -21.31 23.03 -23.48
C GLY A 351 -20.22 23.45 -22.48
N LEU A 352 -19.57 22.50 -21.81
CA LEU A 352 -18.41 22.83 -20.98
C LEU A 352 -17.22 23.35 -21.81
N PRO A 353 -16.35 24.19 -21.22
CA PRO A 353 -15.20 24.75 -21.93
C PRO A 353 -14.25 23.68 -22.48
N ALA A 354 -13.74 23.89 -23.70
CA ALA A 354 -12.86 22.94 -24.39
C ALA A 354 -11.61 22.55 -23.57
N TRP A 355 -11.05 23.46 -22.78
CA TRP A 355 -9.88 23.17 -21.93
C TRP A 355 -10.22 22.17 -20.81
N LEU A 356 -11.43 22.22 -20.25
CA LEU A 356 -11.89 21.30 -19.21
C LEU A 356 -12.14 19.92 -19.83
N MET A 357 -12.73 19.88 -21.01
CA MET A 357 -12.92 18.64 -21.78
C MET A 357 -11.58 17.98 -22.11
N ALA A 358 -10.58 18.75 -22.55
CA ALA A 358 -9.24 18.25 -22.80
C ALA A 358 -8.56 17.70 -21.53
N TYR A 359 -8.78 18.35 -20.38
CA TYR A 359 -8.30 17.86 -19.08
C TYR A 359 -8.92 16.50 -18.70
N LEU A 360 -10.25 16.36 -18.84
CA LEU A 360 -10.95 15.11 -18.55
C LEU A 360 -10.57 13.99 -19.55
N GLN A 361 -10.47 14.30 -20.84
CA GLN A 361 -10.01 13.35 -21.85
C GLN A 361 -8.61 12.84 -21.53
N ARG A 362 -7.69 13.73 -21.16
CA ARG A 362 -6.33 13.34 -20.79
C ARG A 362 -6.30 12.45 -19.55
N TYR A 363 -7.21 12.67 -18.59
CA TYR A 363 -7.36 11.78 -17.44
C TYR A 363 -7.83 10.39 -17.91
N ASP A 364 -8.90 10.32 -18.71
CA ASP A 364 -9.45 9.06 -19.23
C ASP A 364 -8.41 8.27 -20.03
N ASP A 365 -7.67 8.92 -20.95
CA ASP A 365 -6.62 8.28 -21.76
C ASP A 365 -5.54 7.61 -20.90
N ASN A 366 -5.11 8.27 -19.82
CA ASN A 366 -4.11 7.71 -18.92
C ASN A 366 -4.70 6.60 -18.05
N GLN A 367 -5.91 6.80 -17.53
CA GLN A 367 -6.58 5.80 -16.69
C GLN A 367 -6.87 4.52 -17.48
N PHE A 368 -7.37 4.63 -18.71
CA PHE A 368 -7.70 3.50 -19.57
C PHE A 368 -6.45 2.70 -19.93
N TRP A 369 -5.36 3.41 -20.29
CA TRP A 369 -4.07 2.76 -20.51
C TRP A 369 -3.60 2.01 -19.27
N LEU A 370 -3.69 2.61 -18.08
CA LEU A 370 -3.29 1.94 -16.83
C LEU A 370 -4.13 0.68 -16.57
N ILE A 371 -5.45 0.77 -16.74
CA ILE A 371 -6.37 -0.36 -16.55
C ILE A 371 -6.03 -1.48 -17.54
N ASP A 372 -5.78 -1.17 -18.81
CA ASP A 372 -5.38 -2.16 -19.83
C ASP A 372 -4.08 -2.91 -19.48
N HIS A 373 -3.27 -2.40 -18.56
CA HIS A 373 -2.04 -3.05 -18.05
C HIS A 373 -2.20 -3.62 -16.63
N ALA A 374 -3.44 -3.73 -16.13
CA ALA A 374 -3.78 -4.17 -14.78
C ALA A 374 -3.22 -3.26 -13.67
N ILE A 375 -3.14 -1.94 -13.91
CA ILE A 375 -2.61 -0.94 -12.97
C ILE A 375 -3.72 0.04 -12.58
N GLY A 376 -3.83 0.34 -11.29
CA GLY A 376 -4.80 1.32 -10.79
C GLY A 376 -6.26 0.87 -10.94
N MET A 377 -6.50 -0.44 -10.89
CA MET A 377 -7.82 -1.04 -11.02
C MET A 377 -8.78 -0.46 -9.99
N ARG A 378 -9.99 -0.12 -10.43
CA ARG A 378 -10.92 0.70 -9.64
C ARG A 378 -11.66 -0.14 -8.62
N HIS A 379 -12.00 0.46 -7.49
CA HIS A 379 -12.67 -0.22 -6.37
C HIS A 379 -13.91 -1.07 -6.77
N GLN A 380 -14.72 -0.61 -7.72
CA GLN A 380 -15.93 -1.32 -8.13
C GLN A 380 -15.63 -2.72 -8.70
N GLU A 381 -14.53 -2.87 -9.46
CA GLU A 381 -14.10 -4.15 -10.00
C GLU A 381 -13.77 -5.15 -8.90
N HIS A 382 -12.98 -4.74 -7.91
CA HIS A 382 -12.62 -5.62 -6.79
C HIS A 382 -13.82 -5.96 -5.91
N LYS A 383 -14.74 -5.01 -5.70
CA LYS A 383 -15.99 -5.26 -4.97
C LYS A 383 -16.85 -6.32 -5.67
N VAL A 384 -17.02 -6.22 -6.99
CA VAL A 384 -17.81 -7.19 -7.76
C VAL A 384 -17.10 -8.54 -7.84
N LEU A 385 -15.77 -8.55 -8.03
CA LEU A 385 -14.98 -9.79 -8.00
C LEU A 385 -15.12 -10.51 -6.65
N GLN A 386 -15.00 -9.80 -5.53
CA GLN A 386 -15.15 -10.41 -4.20
C GLN A 386 -16.56 -11.01 -4.00
N ARG A 387 -17.61 -10.30 -4.42
CA ARG A 387 -18.99 -10.80 -4.35
C ARG A 387 -19.20 -12.01 -5.25
N PHE A 388 -18.68 -11.96 -6.48
CA PHE A 388 -18.74 -13.06 -7.42
C PHE A 388 -18.06 -14.31 -6.85
N LEU A 389 -16.83 -14.19 -6.33
CA LEU A 389 -16.12 -15.31 -5.72
C LEU A 389 -16.87 -15.86 -4.50
N THR A 390 -17.37 -15.00 -3.63
CA THR A 390 -18.11 -15.43 -2.42
C THR A 390 -19.43 -16.12 -2.77
N ALA A 391 -20.10 -15.72 -3.85
CA ALA A 391 -21.35 -16.35 -4.29
C ALA A 391 -21.14 -17.68 -5.03
N ASN A 392 -19.97 -17.90 -5.64
CA ASN A 392 -19.67 -19.08 -6.46
C ASN A 392 -18.79 -20.12 -5.75
N ILE A 393 -18.23 -19.77 -4.59
CA ILE A 393 -17.41 -20.69 -3.77
C ILE A 393 -18.25 -21.12 -2.56
N PRO A 394 -18.26 -22.42 -2.21
CA PRO A 394 -18.98 -22.90 -1.05
C PRO A 394 -18.59 -22.15 0.25
N PRO A 395 -19.55 -21.92 1.17
CA PRO A 395 -19.23 -21.36 2.48
C PRO A 395 -18.22 -22.22 3.26
N ARG A 396 -17.41 -21.58 4.11
CA ARG A 396 -16.35 -22.23 4.90
C ARG A 396 -16.80 -23.44 5.72
N ASP A 397 -18.03 -23.39 6.25
CA ASP A 397 -18.59 -24.43 7.12
C ASP A 397 -19.32 -25.54 6.34
N THR A 398 -19.33 -25.47 5.01
CA THR A 398 -20.00 -26.46 4.16
C THR A 398 -19.08 -27.66 3.95
N PRO A 399 -19.38 -28.86 4.50
CA PRO A 399 -18.52 -30.05 4.42
C PRO A 399 -18.07 -30.36 2.98
N PRO A 400 -16.90 -30.99 2.79
CA PRO A 400 -16.36 -31.18 1.45
C PRO A 400 -17.29 -32.10 0.66
N PHE A 401 -17.72 -31.66 -0.53
CA PHE A 401 -18.65 -32.41 -1.41
C PHE A 401 -18.07 -33.74 -1.91
N ALA A 402 -16.76 -33.95 -1.79
CA ALA A 402 -16.10 -35.18 -2.17
C ALA A 402 -15.11 -35.60 -1.10
N THR A 403 -15.24 -36.83 -0.61
CA THR A 403 -14.24 -37.53 0.19
C THR A 403 -13.45 -38.44 -0.75
N GLY A 404 -12.36 -37.93 -1.31
CA GLY A 404 -11.37 -38.78 -2.00
C GLY A 404 -10.27 -39.22 -1.05
N GLU A 405 -9.57 -40.31 -1.37
CA GLU A 405 -8.32 -40.65 -0.67
C GLU A 405 -7.23 -39.63 -1.02
N GLY A 406 -6.63 -39.01 0.01
CA GLY A 406 -5.54 -38.05 -0.15
C GLY A 406 -5.93 -36.60 0.11
N HIS A 407 -5.13 -35.66 -0.40
CA HIS A 407 -5.28 -34.23 -0.19
C HIS A 407 -5.93 -33.58 -1.41
N MET A 408 -6.98 -32.80 -1.20
CA MET A 408 -7.57 -31.98 -2.26
C MET A 408 -6.58 -30.89 -2.67
N VAL A 409 -6.26 -30.81 -3.95
CA VAL A 409 -5.39 -29.80 -4.56
C VAL A 409 -6.15 -29.11 -5.69
N THR A 410 -6.07 -27.79 -5.76
CA THR A 410 -6.69 -26.95 -6.79
C THR A 410 -5.73 -25.83 -7.19
N VAL A 411 -5.97 -25.20 -8.34
CA VAL A 411 -5.14 -24.13 -8.89
C VAL A 411 -6.00 -22.89 -9.09
N ALA A 412 -5.50 -21.72 -8.68
CA ALA A 412 -6.17 -20.43 -8.90
C ALA A 412 -5.14 -19.30 -9.00
N SER A 413 -5.52 -18.16 -9.59
CA SER A 413 -4.68 -16.94 -9.67
C SER A 413 -5.12 -15.84 -8.70
N SER A 414 -6.19 -16.08 -7.93
CA SER A 414 -6.73 -15.17 -6.91
C SER A 414 -7.15 -15.99 -5.69
N VAL A 415 -6.15 -16.48 -4.96
CA VAL A 415 -6.34 -17.55 -3.97
C VAL A 415 -7.03 -17.11 -2.68
N GLY A 416 -7.15 -15.81 -2.39
CA GLY A 416 -7.60 -15.29 -1.09
C GLY A 416 -8.96 -15.82 -0.63
N VAL A 417 -10.03 -15.55 -1.39
CA VAL A 417 -11.40 -16.02 -1.04
C VAL A 417 -11.48 -17.54 -1.09
N LEU A 418 -10.85 -18.15 -2.09
CA LEU A 418 -10.87 -19.61 -2.27
C LEU A 418 -10.21 -20.35 -1.11
N ALA A 419 -9.01 -19.94 -0.70
CA ALA A 419 -8.27 -20.53 0.41
C ALA A 419 -8.93 -20.25 1.77
N TRP A 420 -9.60 -19.10 1.92
CA TRP A 420 -10.40 -18.82 3.11
C TRP A 420 -11.64 -19.72 3.19
N SER A 421 -12.37 -19.86 2.10
CA SER A 421 -13.60 -20.64 2.05
C SER A 421 -13.37 -22.16 2.05
N LEU A 422 -12.21 -22.63 1.59
CA LEU A 422 -11.88 -24.06 1.52
C LEU A 422 -10.68 -24.41 2.40
N PRO A 423 -10.82 -24.44 3.74
CA PRO A 423 -9.68 -24.67 4.66
C PRO A 423 -9.01 -26.05 4.52
N TRP A 424 -9.66 -27.02 3.87
CA TRP A 424 -9.12 -28.35 3.58
C TRP A 424 -8.42 -28.46 2.22
N ALA A 425 -8.57 -27.47 1.34
CA ALA A 425 -8.01 -27.53 0.00
C ALA A 425 -6.62 -26.91 0.00
N ASN A 426 -5.68 -27.55 -0.67
CA ASN A 426 -4.38 -26.98 -0.97
C ASN A 426 -4.51 -26.21 -2.28
N VAL A 427 -4.48 -24.88 -2.21
CA VAL A 427 -4.65 -24.01 -3.37
C VAL A 427 -3.28 -23.57 -3.86
N ILE A 428 -2.88 -24.02 -5.06
CA ILE A 428 -1.67 -23.56 -5.74
C ILE A 428 -1.98 -22.24 -6.45
N ASP A 429 -1.24 -21.18 -6.11
CA ASP A 429 -1.32 -19.92 -6.84
C ASP A 429 -0.56 -20.02 -8.17
N ALA A 430 -1.28 -19.91 -9.29
CA ALA A 430 -0.71 -20.00 -10.63
C ALA A 430 0.28 -18.85 -10.96
N LEU A 431 0.24 -17.75 -10.20
CA LEU A 431 1.18 -16.63 -10.27
C LEU A 431 2.31 -16.75 -9.23
N GLY A 432 2.28 -17.82 -8.43
CA GLY A 432 3.35 -18.17 -7.52
C GLY A 432 3.41 -17.33 -6.25
N LEU A 433 2.35 -16.61 -5.85
CA LEU A 433 2.39 -15.87 -4.58
C LEU A 433 2.62 -16.80 -3.38
N ASN A 434 2.04 -17.99 -3.39
CA ASN A 434 2.16 -18.99 -2.33
C ASN A 434 2.93 -20.27 -2.73
N ASP A 435 3.48 -20.34 -3.94
CA ASP A 435 4.21 -21.50 -4.45
C ASP A 435 5.68 -21.15 -4.74
N TYR A 436 6.60 -21.92 -4.18
CA TYR A 436 8.04 -21.66 -4.29
C TYR A 436 8.57 -21.84 -5.72
N VAL A 437 8.07 -22.87 -6.42
CA VAL A 437 8.53 -23.27 -7.75
C VAL A 437 8.07 -22.23 -8.77
N ILE A 438 6.78 -21.89 -8.74
CA ILE A 438 6.19 -20.93 -9.67
C ILE A 438 6.82 -19.55 -9.49
N ALA A 439 7.02 -19.09 -8.25
CA ALA A 439 7.62 -17.79 -7.95
C ALA A 439 9.05 -17.62 -8.51
N ARG A 440 9.76 -18.73 -8.72
CA ARG A 440 11.17 -18.74 -9.17
C ARG A 440 11.34 -19.31 -10.57
N ASN A 441 10.24 -19.62 -11.26
CA ASN A 441 10.29 -20.07 -12.64
C ASN A 441 10.86 -18.96 -13.54
N PRO A 442 12.03 -19.15 -14.19
CA PRO A 442 12.63 -18.10 -15.03
C PRO A 442 11.81 -17.80 -16.30
N ASP A 443 10.92 -18.71 -16.71
CA ASP A 443 10.12 -18.56 -17.93
C ASP A 443 8.89 -17.70 -17.65
N LEU A 444 9.01 -16.42 -17.98
CA LEU A 444 8.00 -15.40 -17.72
C LEU A 444 6.95 -15.34 -18.83
N ASN A 445 5.70 -15.06 -18.44
CA ASN A 445 4.64 -14.64 -19.35
C ASN A 445 4.81 -13.15 -19.68
N THR A 446 4.87 -12.82 -20.96
CA THR A 446 5.03 -11.45 -21.47
C THR A 446 3.70 -10.78 -21.79
N SER A 447 2.66 -11.07 -20.99
CA SER A 447 1.29 -10.57 -21.19
C SER A 447 1.12 -9.05 -21.01
N GLY A 448 2.13 -8.36 -20.47
CA GLY A 448 2.09 -6.92 -20.21
C GLY A 448 1.33 -6.52 -18.94
N PHE A 449 0.75 -7.48 -18.21
CA PHE A 449 0.04 -7.21 -16.95
C PHE A 449 1.00 -7.13 -15.76
N LEU A 450 0.92 -6.02 -15.01
CA LEU A 450 1.76 -5.79 -13.82
C LEU A 450 1.61 -6.94 -12.81
N ALA A 451 2.73 -7.53 -12.39
CA ALA A 451 2.79 -8.57 -11.36
C ALA A 451 2.07 -9.89 -11.71
N HIS A 452 1.84 -10.15 -13.00
CA HIS A 452 1.25 -11.39 -13.53
C HIS A 452 2.19 -12.13 -14.50
N GLU A 453 3.50 -11.86 -14.41
CA GLU A 453 4.50 -12.42 -15.31
C GLU A 453 4.89 -13.87 -14.95
N ARG A 454 4.58 -14.33 -13.73
CA ARG A 454 4.92 -15.71 -13.31
C ARG A 454 3.85 -16.69 -13.76
N GLN A 455 4.32 -17.90 -14.07
CA GLN A 455 3.48 -19.02 -14.50
C GLN A 455 4.11 -20.35 -14.08
N PRO A 456 3.31 -21.42 -13.96
CA PRO A 456 3.84 -22.74 -13.65
C PRO A 456 4.83 -23.22 -14.74
N PRO A 457 5.96 -23.83 -14.37
CA PRO A 457 6.84 -24.43 -15.36
C PRO A 457 6.15 -25.63 -16.04
N PRO A 458 6.53 -25.95 -17.29
CA PRO A 458 5.92 -27.05 -18.03
C PRO A 458 5.90 -28.37 -17.23
N GLY A 459 4.73 -29.01 -17.21
CA GLY A 459 4.50 -30.27 -16.50
C GLY A 459 4.36 -30.17 -14.97
N TYR A 460 4.58 -29.01 -14.36
CA TYR A 460 4.53 -28.89 -12.89
C TYR A 460 3.16 -29.24 -12.32
N LEU A 461 2.10 -28.62 -12.86
CA LEU A 461 0.72 -28.91 -12.45
C LEU A 461 0.33 -30.36 -12.80
N ALA A 462 0.71 -30.83 -14.00
CA ALA A 462 0.45 -32.19 -14.46
C ALA A 462 1.16 -33.26 -13.62
N CYS A 463 2.28 -32.92 -12.97
CA CYS A 463 2.98 -33.83 -12.06
C CYS A 463 2.06 -34.22 -10.90
N PHE A 464 1.32 -33.26 -10.34
CA PHE A 464 0.37 -33.51 -9.27
C PHE A 464 -0.79 -34.37 -9.77
N ALA A 465 -1.47 -33.91 -10.82
CA ALA A 465 -2.51 -34.67 -11.53
C ALA A 465 -2.61 -34.14 -12.98
N PRO A 466 -2.78 -35.01 -14.00
CA PRO A 466 -2.89 -34.59 -15.40
C PRO A 466 -3.96 -33.51 -15.62
N GLU A 467 -5.10 -33.69 -14.97
CA GLU A 467 -6.28 -32.84 -15.10
C GLU A 467 -6.16 -31.45 -14.42
N LEU A 468 -5.13 -31.24 -13.58
CA LEU A 468 -4.73 -29.91 -13.12
C LEU A 468 -3.85 -29.19 -14.14
N GLY A 469 -3.17 -29.93 -15.03
CA GLY A 469 -2.25 -29.38 -16.02
C GLY A 469 -2.93 -28.93 -17.31
N ASP A 470 -3.99 -29.61 -17.72
CA ASP A 470 -4.79 -29.27 -18.91
C ASP A 470 -6.04 -28.42 -18.57
N GLY A 471 -6.32 -28.22 -17.29
CA GLY A 471 -7.46 -27.43 -16.80
C GLY A 471 -8.82 -28.12 -16.96
N THR A 472 -8.84 -29.42 -17.26
CA THR A 472 -10.08 -30.20 -17.44
C THR A 472 -10.86 -30.37 -16.14
N SER A 473 -10.17 -30.40 -15.00
CA SER A 473 -10.78 -30.46 -13.67
C SER A 473 -10.38 -29.26 -12.80
N ARG A 474 -11.32 -28.77 -11.98
CA ARG A 474 -11.05 -27.67 -11.03
C ARG A 474 -10.21 -28.10 -9.83
N TYR A 475 -10.15 -29.40 -9.51
CA TYR A 475 -9.41 -29.95 -8.39
C TYR A 475 -9.08 -31.43 -8.60
N ALA A 476 -8.15 -31.98 -7.83
CA ALA A 476 -7.81 -33.40 -7.77
C ALA A 476 -7.49 -33.84 -6.33
N PHE A 477 -7.68 -35.12 -5.99
CA PHE A 477 -7.22 -35.72 -4.73
C PHE A 477 -5.89 -36.43 -4.93
N ILE A 478 -4.89 -36.07 -4.12
CA ILE A 478 -3.49 -36.41 -4.37
C ILE A 478 -2.84 -36.96 -3.11
N ALA A 479 -2.17 -38.11 -3.23
CA ALA A 479 -1.39 -38.68 -2.15
C ALA A 479 -0.24 -37.75 -1.73
N ALA A 480 0.03 -37.67 -0.42
CA ALA A 480 1.08 -36.81 0.13
C ALA A 480 2.47 -37.10 -0.46
N GLU A 481 2.78 -38.38 -0.69
CA GLU A 481 4.05 -38.81 -1.32
C GLU A 481 4.20 -38.23 -2.72
N ARG A 482 3.12 -38.22 -3.52
CA ARG A 482 3.15 -37.65 -4.87
C ARG A 482 3.39 -36.14 -4.84
N ILE A 483 2.74 -35.43 -3.92
CA ILE A 483 2.96 -33.99 -3.71
C ILE A 483 4.43 -33.71 -3.40
N GLN A 484 5.01 -34.47 -2.46
CA GLN A 484 6.41 -34.32 -2.06
C GLN A 484 7.39 -34.61 -3.20
N ILE A 485 7.17 -35.68 -3.96
CA ILE A 485 8.01 -36.04 -5.12
C ILE A 485 7.98 -34.92 -6.17
N CYS A 486 6.79 -34.42 -6.51
CA CYS A 486 6.65 -33.34 -7.51
C CYS A 486 7.34 -32.05 -7.03
N GLU A 487 7.09 -31.64 -5.79
CA GLU A 487 7.70 -30.43 -5.24
C GLU A 487 9.23 -30.52 -5.19
N GLN A 488 9.77 -31.63 -4.69
CA GLN A 488 11.22 -31.84 -4.61
C GLN A 488 11.89 -31.86 -5.98
N THR A 489 11.28 -32.54 -6.96
CA THR A 489 11.78 -32.65 -8.33
C THR A 489 11.91 -31.27 -8.98
N TYR A 490 10.85 -30.46 -8.90
CA TYR A 490 10.85 -29.14 -9.53
C TYR A 490 11.68 -28.10 -8.76
N ARG A 491 11.72 -28.16 -7.41
CA ARG A 491 12.61 -27.32 -6.61
C ARG A 491 14.09 -27.59 -6.93
N ALA A 492 14.48 -28.86 -7.11
CA ALA A 492 15.85 -29.22 -7.48
C ALA A 492 16.25 -28.68 -8.86
N ASN A 493 15.31 -28.68 -9.81
CA ASN A 493 15.54 -28.14 -11.16
C ASN A 493 15.77 -26.62 -11.14
N ILE A 494 15.00 -25.87 -10.35
CA ILE A 494 15.21 -24.41 -10.19
C ILE A 494 16.58 -24.11 -9.59
N GLY A 495 17.00 -24.88 -8.57
CA GLY A 495 18.31 -24.72 -7.93
C GLY A 495 19.49 -24.94 -8.89
N ARG A 496 19.34 -25.81 -9.90
CA ARG A 496 20.36 -26.04 -10.94
C ARG A 496 20.41 -24.92 -11.98
N VAL A 497 19.26 -24.38 -12.39
CA VAL A 497 19.19 -23.27 -13.36
C VAL A 497 19.76 -21.97 -12.78
N GLY A 498 19.62 -21.75 -11.47
CA GLY A 498 20.18 -20.59 -10.76
C GLY A 498 21.69 -20.59 -10.53
N MET A 499 22.39 -21.72 -10.72
CA MET A 499 23.87 -21.80 -10.64
C MET A 499 24.56 -21.66 -12.02
N VAL A 500 23.79 -21.65 -13.11
CA VAL A 500 24.30 -21.60 -14.50
C VAL A 500 24.12 -20.20 -15.13
N LYS A 501 23.51 -19.26 -14.40
CA LYS A 501 23.50 -17.81 -14.70
C LYS A 501 24.24 -17.08 -13.60
#